data_AF-A0A7V4AZC9-F1
#
_entry.id   AF-A0A7V4AZC9-F1
#
_cell.length_a   1.000
_cell.length_b   1.000
_cell.length_c   1.000
_cell.angle_alpha   90.00
_cell.angle_beta   90.00
_cell.angle_gamma   90.00
#
_symmetry.space_group_name_H-M   'P 1'
#
loop_
_entity.id
_entity.type
_entity.pdbx_description
1 polymer ?
#
loop_
_entity_poly.entity_id
_entity_poly.type
_entity_poly.pdbx_seq_one_letter_code
_entity_poly.pdbx_strand_id
1 'polypeptide(L)' 'MDALKTAQKILKQQSRLLEQASAGLGKPFREALKLIEDCEGTVLALGFGKSGMVGAKIAATLRSAGRPATVMSPL' A
#
# COMPACT_ATOMS: atom_id res chain seq x y z
N MET A 1 18.97 -25.75 3.94
CA MET A 1 18.63 -24.41 4.49
C MET A 1 17.65 -24.60 5.63
N ASP A 2 17.86 -23.95 6.77
CA ASP A 2 16.92 -23.99 7.90
C ASP A 2 15.76 -23.01 7.61
N ALA A 3 14.57 -23.57 7.34
CA ALA A 3 13.39 -22.80 6.97
C ALA A 3 12.95 -21.84 8.08
N LEU A 4 13.09 -22.22 9.35
CA LEU A 4 12.72 -21.38 10.49
C LEU A 4 13.66 -20.19 10.61
N LYS A 5 14.98 -20.40 10.52
CA LYS A 5 15.96 -19.30 10.50
C LYS A 5 15.73 -18.34 9.34
N THR A 6 15.34 -18.87 8.18
CA THR A 6 15.05 -18.07 6.99
C THR A 6 13.79 -17.20 7.19
N ALA A 7 12.70 -17.78 7.68
CA ALA A 7 11.47 -17.04 7.97
C ALA A 7 11.70 -15.93 9.01
N GLN A 8 12.39 -16.24 10.10
CA GLN A 8 12.76 -15.25 11.13
C GLN A 8 13.59 -14.10 10.56
N LYS A 9 14.54 -14.41 9.67
CA LYS A 9 15.35 -13.38 9.00
C LYS A 9 14.50 -12.47 8.12
N ILE A 10 13.59 -13.02 7.32
CA ILE A 10 12.70 -12.25 6.44
C ILE A 10 11.81 -11.31 7.26
N LEU A 11 11.18 -11.81 8.32
CA LEU A 11 10.30 -10.99 9.17
C LEU A 11 11.07 -9.85 9.86
N LYS A 12 12.29 -10.11 10.35
CA LYS A 12 13.17 -9.07 10.91
C LYS A 12 13.53 -8.00 9.87
N GLN A 13 13.83 -8.41 8.65
CA GLN A 13 14.13 -7.47 7.55
C GLN A 13 12.90 -6.61 7.23
N GLN A 14 11.71 -7.19 7.17
CA GLN A 14 10.47 -6.46 6.92
C GLN A 14 10.17 -5.44 8.02
N SER A 15 10.37 -5.79 9.30
CA SER A 15 10.23 -4.85 10.42
C SER A 15 11.11 -3.61 10.24
N ARG A 16 12.39 -3.81 9.89
CA ARG A 16 13.32 -2.71 9.63
C ARG A 16 12.89 -1.84 8.46
N LEU A 17 12.33 -2.43 7.40
CA LEU A 17 11.79 -1.66 6.27
C LEU A 17 10.57 -0.82 6.67
N LEU A 18 9.72 -1.31 7.58
CA LEU A 18 8.60 -0.53 8.10
C LEU A 18 9.09 0.66 8.95
N GLU A 19 10.12 0.47 9.77
CA GLU A 19 10.75 1.57 10.54
C GLU A 19 11.31 2.65 9.60
N GLN A 20 12.01 2.25 8.54
CA GLN A 20 12.53 3.17 7.52
C GLN A 20 11.42 3.89 6.77
N ALA A 21 10.36 3.18 6.38
CA ALA A 21 9.21 3.77 5.72
C ALA A 21 8.50 4.80 6.62
N SER A 22 8.38 4.50 7.92
CA SER A 22 7.83 5.42 8.91
C SER A 22 8.65 6.70 9.01
N ALA A 23 9.98 6.61 9.03
CA ALA A 23 10.86 7.78 9.05
C ALA A 23 10.76 8.63 7.77
N GLY A 24 10.36 8.03 6.64
CA GLY A 24 10.15 8.72 5.37
C GLY A 24 8.77 9.38 5.20
N LEU A 25 7.85 9.22 6.16
CA LEU A 25 6.54 9.86 6.09
C LEU A 25 6.68 11.38 6.29
N GLY A 26 6.32 12.14 5.26
CA GLY A 26 6.50 13.59 5.25
C GLY A 26 5.49 14.31 4.36
N LYS A 27 5.94 15.41 3.75
CA LYS A 27 5.11 16.25 2.86
C LYS A 27 4.40 15.47 1.74
N PRO A 28 5.07 14.56 0.99
CA PRO A 28 4.39 13.82 -0.08
C PRO A 28 3.23 12.93 0.39
N PHE A 29 3.34 12.37 1.59
CA PHE A 29 2.28 11.55 2.17
C PHE A 29 1.04 12.39 2.49
N ARG A 30 1.23 13.59 3.07
CA ARG A 30 0.13 14.53 3.33
C ARG A 30 -0.52 15.02 2.05
N GLU A 31 0.26 15.31 1.02
CA GLU A 31 -0.26 15.73 -0.29
C GLU A 31 -1.09 14.62 -0.94
N ALA A 32 -0.62 13.37 -0.89
CA ALA A 32 -1.37 12.22 -1.39
C ALA A 32 -2.71 12.03 -0.65
N LEU A 33 -2.72 12.18 0.68
CA LEU A 33 -3.96 12.11 1.45
C LEU A 33 -4.94 13.22 1.05
N LYS A 34 -4.45 14.46 0.90
CA LYS A 34 -5.29 15.57 0.47
C LYS A 34 -5.89 15.33 -0.93
N LEU A 35 -5.10 14.83 -1.88
CA LEU A 35 -5.59 14.48 -3.21
C LEU A 35 -6.68 13.40 -3.18
N ILE A 36 -6.57 12.42 -2.29
CA ILE A 36 -7.58 11.38 -2.10
C ILE A 36 -8.84 11.95 -1.42
N GLU A 37 -8.66 12.84 -0.45
CA GLU A 37 -9.76 13.46 0.28
C GLU A 37 -10.57 14.42 -0.59
N ASP A 38 -9.89 15.19 -1.44
CA ASP A 38 -10.49 16.16 -2.36
C ASP A 38 -11.03 15.49 -3.65
N CYS A 39 -10.87 14.16 -3.80
CA CYS A 39 -11.35 13.44 -4.98
C CYS A 39 -12.88 13.28 -4.96
N GLU A 40 -13.57 14.00 -5.83
CA GLU A 40 -15.03 13.88 -6.03
C GLU A 40 -15.43 12.62 -6.82
N GLY A 41 -14.47 12.00 -7.50
CA GLY A 41 -14.67 10.83 -8.35
C GLY A 41 -14.39 9.51 -7.64
N THR A 42 -13.76 8.58 -8.37
CA THR A 42 -13.32 7.29 -7.85
C THR A 42 -11.81 7.17 -7.97
N VAL A 43 -11.15 6.80 -6.88
CA VAL A 43 -9.71 6.51 -6.87
C VAL A 43 -9.45 5.20 -7.62
N LEU A 44 -8.71 5.26 -8.72
CA LEU A 44 -8.32 4.09 -9.50
C LEU A 44 -6.89 3.66 -9.13
N ALA A 45 -6.75 2.54 -8.42
CA ALA A 45 -5.46 1.92 -8.16
C ALA A 45 -4.99 1.11 -9.39
N LEU A 46 -3.78 1.39 -9.85
CA LEU A 46 -3.16 0.70 -10.99
C LEU A 46 -1.88 -0.01 -10.55
N GLY A 47 -1.67 -1.23 -11.05
CA GLY A 47 -0.45 -1.98 -10.78
C GLY A 47 -0.48 -3.37 -11.40
N PHE A 48 0.71 -3.93 -11.58
CA PHE A 48 0.91 -5.27 -12.14
C PHE A 48 1.42 -6.22 -11.05
N GLY A 49 1.12 -7.51 -11.19
CA GLY A 49 1.60 -8.56 -10.31
C GLY A 49 1.36 -8.28 -8.82
N LYS A 50 2.42 -8.38 -7.99
CA LYS A 50 2.31 -8.15 -6.53
C LYS A 50 1.85 -6.74 -6.17
N SER A 51 2.30 -5.74 -6.93
CA SER A 51 1.87 -4.35 -6.73
C SER A 51 0.39 -4.17 -7.03
N GLY A 52 -0.15 -4.89 -8.03
CA GLY A 52 -1.59 -4.94 -8.30
C GLY A 52 -2.39 -5.50 -7.13
N MET A 53 -1.91 -6.58 -6.50
CA MET A 53 -2.54 -7.15 -5.29
C MET A 53 -2.53 -6.18 -4.10
N VAL A 54 -1.41 -5.45 -3.89
CA VAL A 54 -1.33 -4.40 -2.85
C VAL A 54 -2.30 -3.26 -3.17
N GLY A 55 -2.33 -2.79 -4.42
CA GLY A 55 -3.27 -1.77 -4.89
C GLY A 55 -4.74 -2.16 -4.69
N ALA A 56 -5.08 -3.43 -4.96
CA ALA A 56 -6.42 -3.97 -4.69
C ALA A 56 -6.78 -3.90 -3.20
N LYS A 57 -5.82 -4.20 -2.30
CA LYS A 57 -6.05 -4.09 -0.85
C LYS A 57 -6.21 -2.63 -0.43
N ILE A 58 -5.41 -1.71 -0.97
CA ILE A 58 -5.55 -0.28 -0.72
C ILE A 58 -6.94 0.21 -1.17
N ALA A 59 -7.38 -0.13 -2.38
CA ALA A 59 -8.70 0.23 -2.89
C ALA A 59 -9.85 -0.35 -2.03
N ALA A 60 -9.69 -1.56 -1.50
CA ALA A 60 -10.65 -2.12 -0.53
C ALA A 60 -10.68 -1.32 0.77
N THR A 61 -9.52 -0.91 1.30
CA THR A 61 -9.44 -0.07 2.51
C THR A 61 -10.07 1.29 2.30
N LEU A 62 -9.81 1.95 1.16
CA LEU A 62 -10.41 3.25 0.82
C LEU A 62 -11.94 3.16 0.76
N ARG A 63 -12.48 2.10 0.12
CA ARG A 63 -13.94 1.85 0.10
C ARG A 63 -14.51 1.70 1.51
N SER A 64 -13.84 0.95 2.39
CA SER A 64 -14.31 0.81 3.79
C SER A 64 -14.22 2.11 4.60
N ALA A 65 -13.36 3.06 4.19
CA ALA A 65 -13.26 4.39 4.78
C ALA A 65 -14.21 5.41 4.12
N GLY A 66 -15.18 4.95 3.33
CA GLY A 66 -16.18 5.81 2.68
C GLY A 66 -15.67 6.53 1.43
N ARG A 67 -14.52 6.13 0.86
CA ARG A 67 -13.97 6.72 -0.36
C ARG A 67 -14.15 5.77 -1.55
N PRO A 68 -14.89 6.15 -2.60
CA PRO A 68 -15.02 5.33 -3.80
C PRO A 68 -13.64 5.01 -4.38
N ALA A 69 -13.31 3.72 -4.47
CA ALA A 69 -12.05 3.26 -5.03
C ALA A 69 -12.19 1.92 -5.75
N THR A 70 -11.45 1.73 -6.83
CA THR A 70 -11.40 0.49 -7.60
C THR A 70 -9.97 0.18 -8.04
N VAL A 71 -9.73 -1.03 -8.55
CA VAL A 71 -8.44 -1.46 -9.06
C VAL A 71 -8.56 -1.86 -10.52
N MET A 72 -7.62 -1.43 -11.34
CA MET A 72 -7.41 -1.96 -12.68
C MET A 72 -6.01 -2.57 -12.74
N SER A 73 -5.97 -3.90 -12.75
CA SER A 73 -4.78 -4.67 -13.06
C SER A 73 -4.95 -5.20 -14.48
N PRO A 74 -4.07 -4.84 -15.44
CA PRO A 74 -3.92 -5.66 -16.62
C PRO A 74 -3.48 -7.06 -16.16
N LEU A 75 -3.97 -8.08 -16.85
CA LEU A 75 -3.55 -9.47 -16.65
C LEU A 75 -2.05 -9.63 -16.98
#